data_AF-A0A192YE21-F1
#
_entry.id   AF-A0A192YE21-F1
#
_cell.length_a   1.000
_cell.length_b   1.000
_cell.length_c   1.000
_cell.angle_alpha   90.00
_cell.angle_beta   90.00
_cell.angle_gamma   90.00
#
_symmetry.space_group_name_H-M   'P 1'
#
loop_
_entity.id
_entity.type
_entity.pdbx_description
1 polymer ?
#
loop_
_entity_poly.entity_id
_entity_poly.type
_entity_poly.pdbx_seq_one_letter_code
_entity_poly.pdbx_strand_id
1 'polypeptide(L)'
;HLTILMLKAGFRTDYVPDAIAATVVPDRMGPYLRQQLRWARSTFRDTLLALRLLRGLDYYLTLDVIGQNLGPLLLALTVLAGVLQVALTATVPLWTVMMIASLTMIRCGVAAVRARQLRFLAFSLHTPINLFFLLPLKAYALCT
;
A
#
# COMPACT_ATOMS: atom_id res chain seq x y z
N HIS A 1 2.27 1.44 -17.08
CA HIS A 1 1.89 1.21 -18.49
C HIS A 1 2.87 0.40 -19.32
N LEU A 2 4.12 0.84 -19.57
CA LEU A 2 5.04 0.11 -20.48
C LEU A 2 5.22 -1.38 -20.11
N THR A 3 5.49 -1.68 -18.84
CA THR A 3 5.64 -3.06 -18.35
C THR A 3 4.39 -3.92 -18.61
N ILE A 4 3.19 -3.35 -18.41
CA ILE A 4 1.93 -4.05 -18.69
C ILE A 4 1.77 -4.32 -20.19
N LEU A 5 2.19 -3.39 -21.05
CA LEU A 5 2.17 -3.60 -22.50
C LEU A 5 3.15 -4.70 -22.93
N MET A 6 4.34 -4.76 -22.32
CA MET A 6 5.30 -5.84 -22.56
C MET A 6 4.74 -7.19 -22.12
N LEU A 7 4.12 -7.27 -20.93
CA LEU A 7 3.45 -8.47 -20.46
C LEU A 7 2.29 -8.90 -21.38
N LYS A 8 1.50 -7.93 -21.90
CA LYS A 8 0.44 -8.21 -22.89
C LYS A 8 1.00 -8.76 -24.19
N ALA A 9 2.18 -8.32 -24.59
CA ALA A 9 2.88 -8.82 -25.77
C ALA A 9 3.57 -10.18 -25.55
N GLY A 10 3.44 -10.79 -24.36
CA GLY A 10 3.99 -12.11 -24.04
C GLY A 10 5.43 -12.10 -23.53
N PHE A 11 6.01 -10.92 -23.29
CA PHE A 11 7.33 -10.82 -22.67
C PHE A 11 7.27 -11.16 -21.17
N ARG A 12 8.40 -11.61 -20.62
CA ARG A 12 8.56 -11.96 -19.21
C ARG A 12 9.23 -10.83 -18.44
N THR A 13 8.99 -10.78 -17.14
CA THR A 13 9.63 -9.84 -16.21
C THR A 13 10.38 -10.63 -15.16
N ASP A 14 11.67 -10.37 -15.02
CA ASP A 14 12.52 -11.02 -14.03
C ASP A 14 12.98 -10.03 -12.96
N TYR A 15 13.05 -10.50 -11.71
CA TYR A 15 13.62 -9.75 -10.61
C TYR A 15 15.13 -10.03 -10.54
N VAL A 16 15.94 -8.99 -10.70
CA VAL A 16 17.41 -9.06 -10.60
C VAL A 16 17.84 -8.43 -9.27
N PRO A 17 18.27 -9.22 -8.27
CA PRO A 17 18.62 -8.71 -6.94
C PRO A 17 19.73 -7.65 -6.94
N ASP A 18 20.65 -7.76 -7.91
CA ASP A 18 21.82 -6.87 -8.02
C ASP A 18 21.51 -5.56 -8.76
N ALA A 19 20.31 -5.41 -9.32
CA ALA A 19 19.89 -4.19 -10.01
C ALA A 19 19.44 -3.13 -8.98
N ILE A 20 20.40 -2.37 -8.44
CA ILE A 20 20.16 -1.35 -7.42
C ILE A 20 19.98 0.03 -8.06
N ALA A 21 18.90 0.73 -7.69
CA ALA A 21 18.64 2.10 -8.13
C ALA A 21 18.47 3.04 -6.92
N ALA A 22 19.13 4.20 -6.97
CA ALA A 22 18.89 5.28 -6.02
C ALA A 22 17.66 6.08 -6.45
N THR A 23 16.72 6.31 -5.53
CA THR A 23 15.54 7.11 -5.80
C THR A 23 15.54 8.37 -4.94
N VAL A 24 15.06 9.47 -5.53
CA VAL A 24 14.89 10.74 -4.82
C VAL A 24 13.49 10.76 -4.24
N VAL A 25 13.40 10.90 -2.91
CA VAL A 25 12.14 11.08 -2.19
C VAL A 25 12.04 12.55 -1.78
N PRO A 26 10.87 13.20 -1.94
CA PRO A 26 10.71 14.58 -1.50
C PRO A 26 10.90 14.70 0.02
N ASP A 27 11.62 15.74 0.41
CA ASP A 27 11.92 16.12 1.79
C ASP A 27 10.75 16.87 2.47
N ARG A 28 9.78 17.36 1.68
CA ARG A 28 8.62 18.12 2.14
C ARG A 28 7.30 17.37 1.93
N MET A 29 6.38 17.53 2.87
CA MET A 29 5.08 16.85 2.87
C MET A 29 4.22 17.20 1.64
N GLY A 30 4.17 18.47 1.21
CA GLY A 30 3.35 18.88 0.05
C GLY A 30 3.74 18.20 -1.27
N PRO A 31 5.02 18.27 -1.70
CA PRO A 31 5.52 17.49 -2.83
C PRO A 31 5.34 15.97 -2.67
N TYR A 32 5.57 15.44 -1.46
CA TYR A 32 5.37 14.03 -1.15
C TYR A 32 3.91 13.59 -1.41
N LEU A 33 2.92 14.32 -0.90
CA LEU A 33 1.50 14.00 -1.11
C LEU A 33 1.10 14.09 -2.59
N ARG A 34 1.61 15.06 -3.34
CA ARG A 34 1.36 15.15 -4.80
C ARG A 34 1.94 13.95 -5.55
N GLN A 35 3.11 13.47 -5.13
CA GLN A 35 3.71 12.27 -5.70
C GLN A 35 2.89 11.02 -5.35
N GLN A 36 2.46 10.88 -4.10
CA GLN A 36 1.60 9.78 -3.67
C GLN A 36 0.25 9.78 -4.41
N LEU A 37 -0.33 10.96 -4.68
CA LEU A 37 -1.57 11.08 -5.47
C LEU A 37 -1.37 10.60 -6.90
N ARG A 38 -0.29 11.02 -7.54
CA ARG A 38 0.06 10.58 -8.90
C ARG A 38 0.27 9.08 -8.96
N TRP A 39 0.96 8.52 -7.95
CA TRP A 39 1.17 7.09 -7.82
C TRP A 39 -0.15 6.36 -7.62
N ALA A 40 -1.00 6.79 -6.70
CA ALA A 40 -2.31 6.19 -6.46
C ALA A 40 -3.16 6.13 -7.74
N ARG A 41 -3.27 7.25 -8.49
CA ARG A 41 -3.97 7.28 -9.78
C ARG A 41 -3.40 6.28 -10.79
N SER A 42 -2.06 6.21 -10.90
CA SER A 42 -1.44 5.23 -11.79
C SER A 42 -1.72 3.81 -11.33
N THR A 43 -1.60 3.51 -10.03
CA THR A 43 -1.86 2.19 -9.46
C THR A 43 -3.28 1.73 -9.73
N PHE A 44 -4.29 2.58 -9.58
CA PHE A 44 -5.68 2.21 -9.90
C PHE A 44 -5.86 1.90 -11.39
N ARG A 45 -5.30 2.73 -12.28
CA ARG A 45 -5.32 2.48 -13.73
C ARG A 45 -4.57 1.21 -14.11
N ASP A 46 -3.38 1.01 -13.56
CA ASP A 46 -2.53 -0.16 -13.79
C ASP A 46 -3.22 -1.43 -13.25
N THR A 47 -3.88 -1.38 -12.10
CA THR A 47 -4.67 -2.50 -11.53
C THR A 47 -5.82 -2.88 -12.46
N LEU A 48 -6.61 -1.91 -12.94
CA LEU A 48 -7.71 -2.18 -13.88
C LEU A 48 -7.22 -2.83 -15.18
N LEU A 49 -6.07 -2.39 -15.70
CA LEU A 49 -5.46 -2.99 -16.88
C LEU A 49 -4.91 -4.38 -16.60
N ALA A 50 -4.29 -4.57 -15.42
CA ALA A 50 -3.71 -5.83 -14.98
C ALA A 50 -4.77 -6.90 -14.65
N LEU A 51 -6.00 -6.53 -14.29
CA LEU A 51 -7.11 -7.48 -14.09
C LEU A 51 -7.29 -8.41 -15.30
N ARG A 52 -7.10 -7.89 -16.51
CA ARG A 52 -7.18 -8.68 -17.76
C ARG A 52 -5.97 -9.60 -17.98
N LEU A 53 -4.83 -9.29 -17.36
CA LEU A 53 -3.61 -10.09 -17.42
C LEU A 53 -3.46 -11.09 -16.28
N LEU A 54 -4.19 -10.94 -15.17
CA LEU A 54 -4.02 -11.75 -13.95
C LEU A 54 -3.98 -13.26 -14.23
N ARG A 55 -4.81 -13.75 -15.17
CA ARG A 55 -4.88 -15.19 -15.49
C ARG A 55 -3.60 -15.75 -16.13
N GLY A 56 -2.74 -14.91 -16.68
CA GLY A 56 -1.47 -15.28 -17.30
C GLY A 56 -0.23 -14.86 -16.50
N LEU A 57 -0.41 -14.25 -15.32
CA LEU A 57 0.69 -13.89 -14.42
C LEU A 57 1.03 -15.05 -13.49
N ASP A 58 2.27 -15.05 -13.00
CA ASP A 58 2.72 -16.00 -11.98
C ASP A 58 1.88 -15.89 -10.68
N TYR A 59 1.77 -17.00 -9.95
CA TYR A 59 1.00 -17.07 -8.70
C TYR A 59 1.50 -16.07 -7.65
N TYR A 60 2.82 -15.85 -7.56
CA TYR A 60 3.37 -14.87 -6.62
C TYR A 60 2.95 -13.44 -6.98
N LEU A 61 3.02 -13.09 -8.26
CA LEU A 61 2.62 -11.77 -8.77
C LEU A 61 1.12 -11.51 -8.59
N THR A 62 0.28 -12.51 -8.84
CA THR A 62 -1.17 -12.39 -8.61
C THR A 62 -1.50 -12.20 -7.12
N LEU A 63 -0.85 -12.95 -6.23
CA LEU A 63 -0.99 -12.74 -4.78
C LEU A 63 -0.54 -11.36 -4.33
N ASP A 64 0.59 -10.87 -4.85
CA ASP A 64 1.10 -9.54 -4.52
C ASP A 64 0.13 -8.44 -4.98
N VAL A 65 -0.40 -8.52 -6.20
CA VAL A 65 -1.41 -7.57 -6.73
C VAL A 65 -2.68 -7.59 -5.87
N ILE A 66 -3.17 -8.78 -5.49
CA ILE A 66 -4.34 -8.90 -4.62
C ILE A 66 -4.05 -8.28 -3.25
N GLY A 67 -2.91 -8.61 -2.63
CA GLY A 67 -2.53 -8.10 -1.31
C GLY A 67 -2.37 -6.58 -1.28
N GLN A 68 -1.75 -5.99 -2.30
CA GLN A 68 -1.54 -4.55 -2.41
C GLN A 68 -2.85 -3.76 -2.57
N ASN A 69 -3.88 -4.36 -3.18
CA ASN A 69 -5.20 -3.73 -3.33
C ASN A 69 -6.12 -3.99 -2.14
N LEU A 70 -6.14 -5.22 -1.63
CA LEU A 70 -7.01 -5.64 -0.53
C LEU A 70 -6.59 -4.99 0.80
N GLY A 71 -5.28 -4.85 1.07
CA GLY A 71 -4.78 -4.26 2.31
C GLY A 71 -5.31 -2.85 2.59
N PRO A 72 -5.15 -1.88 1.66
CA PRO A 72 -5.71 -0.54 1.82
C PRO A 72 -7.24 -0.50 1.92
N LEU A 73 -7.95 -1.40 1.22
CA LEU A 73 -9.42 -1.49 1.29
C LEU A 73 -9.89 -1.97 2.66
N LEU A 74 -9.28 -3.03 3.19
CA LEU A 74 -9.58 -3.55 4.52
C LEU A 74 -9.25 -2.49 5.59
N LEU A 75 -8.13 -1.78 5.45
CA LEU A 75 -7.80 -0.67 6.36
C LEU A 75 -8.83 0.47 6.27
N ALA A 76 -9.29 0.83 5.07
CA ALA A 76 -10.33 1.85 4.92
C ALA A 76 -11.65 1.42 5.58
N LEU A 77 -12.04 0.16 5.40
CA LEU A 77 -13.24 -0.41 6.00
C LEU A 77 -13.15 -0.45 7.53
N THR A 78 -12.02 -0.87 8.09
CA THR A 78 -11.84 -0.91 9.56
C THR A 78 -11.86 0.47 10.18
N VAL A 79 -11.33 1.48 9.50
CA VAL A 79 -11.38 2.88 9.94
C VAL A 79 -12.80 3.41 9.90
N LEU A 80 -13.52 3.17 8.81
CA LEU A 80 -14.92 3.59 8.68
C LEU A 80 -15.80 2.93 9.75
N ALA A 81 -15.62 1.62 9.98
CA ALA A 81 -16.31 0.88 11.02
C ALA A 81 -15.97 1.41 12.43
N GLY A 82 -14.69 1.73 12.68
CA GLY A 82 -14.25 2.33 13.93
C GLY A 82 -14.88 3.71 14.19
N VAL A 83 -14.93 4.57 13.17
CA VAL A 83 -15.59 5.89 13.26
C VAL A 83 -17.08 5.73 13.51
N LEU A 84 -17.75 4.81 12.80
CA LEU A 84 -19.17 4.54 12.99
C LEU A 84 -19.46 4.01 14.40
N GLN A 85 -18.62 3.12 14.93
CA GLN A 85 -18.74 2.62 16.30
C GLN A 85 -18.64 3.77 17.31
N VAL A 86 -17.66 4.65 17.19
CA VAL A 86 -17.52 5.82 18.05
C VAL A 86 -18.76 6.71 17.95
N ALA A 87 -19.27 6.97 16.74
CA ALA A 87 -20.44 7.83 16.53
C ALA A 87 -21.72 7.26 17.15
N LEU A 88 -21.93 5.93 17.07
CA LEU A 88 -23.15 5.28 17.54
C LEU A 88 -23.13 4.93 19.03
N THR A 89 -21.95 4.60 19.59
CA THR A 89 -21.84 4.07 20.95
C THR A 89 -21.04 4.95 21.90
N ALA A 90 -20.41 6.02 21.41
CA ALA A 90 -19.45 6.85 22.14
C ALA A 90 -18.28 6.06 22.76
N THR A 91 -18.09 4.80 22.36
CA THR A 91 -16.98 3.95 22.83
C THR A 91 -15.82 4.01 21.86
N VAL A 92 -14.61 4.13 22.41
CA VAL A 92 -13.39 4.05 21.62
C VAL A 92 -13.10 2.58 21.28
N PRO A 93 -12.91 2.21 20.00
CA PRO A 93 -12.64 0.84 19.60
C PRO A 93 -11.19 0.46 19.89
N LEU A 94 -10.81 0.33 21.17
CA LEU A 94 -9.44 0.02 21.59
C LEU A 94 -8.89 -1.25 20.94
N TRP A 95 -9.73 -2.28 20.78
CA TRP A 95 -9.31 -3.54 20.13
C TRP A 95 -8.89 -3.34 18.67
N THR A 96 -9.58 -2.49 17.91
CA THR A 96 -9.21 -2.25 16.51
C THR A 96 -7.90 -1.49 16.41
N VAL A 97 -7.71 -0.49 17.28
CA VAL A 97 -6.45 0.28 17.37
C VAL A 97 -5.28 -0.66 17.74
N MET A 98 -5.47 -1.50 18.76
CA MET A 98 -4.46 -2.48 19.19
C MET A 98 -4.12 -3.48 18.10
N MET A 99 -5.11 -3.95 17.33
CA MET A 99 -4.88 -4.86 16.20
C MET A 99 -4.11 -4.20 15.05
N ILE A 100 -4.40 -2.94 14.72
CA ILE A 100 -3.64 -2.20 13.71
C ILE A 100 -2.19 -2.00 14.18
N ALA A 101 -2.00 -1.62 15.46
CA ALA A 101 -0.68 -1.46 16.05
C ALA A 101 0.11 -2.78 16.05
N SER A 102 -0.51 -3.90 16.44
CA SER A 102 0.16 -5.20 16.48
C SER A 102 0.55 -5.71 15.09
N LEU A 103 -0.36 -5.64 14.11
CA LEU A 103 -0.07 -6.06 12.73
C LEU A 103 1.04 -5.21 12.09
N THR A 104 1.04 -3.91 12.35
CA THR A 104 2.08 -3.02 11.82
C THR A 104 3.43 -3.29 12.48
N MET A 105 3.45 -3.57 13.78
CA MET A 105 4.66 -3.96 14.49
C MET A 105 5.21 -5.31 13.99
N ILE A 106 4.34 -6.31 13.79
CA ILE A 106 4.73 -7.60 13.22
C ILE A 106 5.33 -7.41 11.82
N ARG A 107 4.66 -6.64 10.95
CA ARG A 107 5.14 -6.39 9.58
C ARG A 107 6.50 -5.69 9.57
N CYS A 108 6.67 -4.65 10.38
CA CYS A 108 7.93 -3.92 10.49
C CYS A 108 9.03 -4.78 11.14
N GLY A 109 8.69 -5.62 12.11
CA GLY A 109 9.59 -6.56 12.75
C GLY A 109 10.11 -7.62 11.79
N VAL A 110 9.22 -8.24 11.01
CA VAL A 110 9.60 -9.21 9.96
C VAL A 110 10.53 -8.54 8.93
N ALA A 111 10.21 -7.32 8.49
CA ALA A 111 11.06 -6.56 7.57
C ALA A 111 12.44 -6.26 8.18
N ALA A 112 12.49 -5.83 9.44
CA ALA A 112 13.74 -5.53 10.15
C ALA A 112 14.63 -6.76 10.31
N VAL A 113 14.05 -7.92 10.65
CA VAL A 113 14.77 -9.20 10.79
C VAL A 113 15.29 -9.66 9.43
N ARG A 114 14.44 -9.65 8.39
CA ARG A 114 14.82 -10.08 7.04
C ARG A 114 15.90 -9.21 6.41
N ALA A 115 15.83 -7.90 6.62
CA ALA A 115 16.80 -6.94 6.10
C ALA A 115 18.01 -6.73 7.03
N ARG A 116 18.01 -7.34 8.22
CA ARG A 116 19.02 -7.15 9.29
C ARG A 116 19.26 -5.68 9.64
N GLN A 117 18.23 -4.84 9.58
CA GLN A 117 18.34 -3.40 9.84
C GLN A 117 17.18 -2.92 10.71
N LEU A 118 17.48 -2.38 11.89
CA LEU A 118 16.46 -1.86 12.82
C LEU A 118 15.76 -0.61 12.29
N ARG A 119 16.32 0.05 11.26
CA ARG A 119 15.73 1.21 10.59
C ARG A 119 14.33 0.92 10.04
N PHE A 120 14.03 -0.34 9.71
CA PHE A 120 12.70 -0.75 9.26
C PHE A 120 11.64 -0.68 10.36
N LEU A 121 12.00 -0.63 11.64
CA LEU A 121 11.03 -0.37 12.72
C LEU A 121 10.49 1.06 12.66
N ALA A 122 11.28 2.02 12.18
CA ALA A 122 10.83 3.40 11.99
C ALA A 122 9.68 3.49 10.97
N PHE A 123 9.50 2.51 10.08
CA PHE A 123 8.33 2.45 9.19
C PHE A 123 7.01 2.28 9.95
N SER A 124 7.01 1.87 11.22
CA SER A 124 5.80 1.88 12.05
C SER A 124 5.23 3.30 12.22
N LEU A 125 6.09 4.33 12.25
CA LEU A 125 5.67 5.75 12.23
C LEU A 125 4.98 6.16 10.93
N HIS A 126 5.06 5.33 9.88
CA HIS A 126 4.36 5.57 8.63
C HIS A 126 2.88 5.16 8.70
N THR A 127 2.48 4.31 9.65
CA THR A 127 1.09 3.93 9.87
C THR A 127 0.15 5.13 10.08
N PRO A 128 0.43 6.09 10.99
CA PRO A 128 -0.42 7.26 11.15
C PRO A 128 -0.44 8.14 9.89
N ILE A 129 0.69 8.30 9.19
CA ILE A 129 0.74 9.05 7.92
C ILE A 129 -0.18 8.39 6.88
N ASN A 130 -0.15 7.06 6.81
CA ASN A 130 -0.99 6.30 5.90
C ASN A 130 -2.48 6.45 6.26
N LEU A 131 -2.80 6.42 7.55
CA LEU A 131 -4.15 6.53 8.08
C LEU A 131 -4.79 7.91 7.80
N PHE A 132 -4.08 8.99 8.16
CA PHE A 132 -4.63 10.34 8.11
C PHE A 132 -4.46 11.05 6.77
N PHE A 133 -3.39 10.74 6.02
CA PHE A 133 -3.10 11.44 4.77
C PHE A 133 -3.29 10.55 3.54
N LEU A 134 -2.67 9.36 3.51
CA LEU A 134 -2.66 8.56 2.28
C LEU A 134 -4.00 7.88 2.00
N LEU A 135 -4.73 7.46 3.02
CA LEU A 135 -6.05 6.84 2.88
C LEU A 135 -7.08 7.80 2.26
N PRO A 136 -7.28 9.03 2.77
CA PRO A 136 -8.16 10.00 2.11
C PRO A 136 -7.62 10.42 0.74
N LEU A 137 -6.29 10.50 0.57
CA LEU A 137 -5.69 10.80 -0.74
C LEU A 137 -6.01 9.72 -1.78
N LYS A 138 -5.98 8.44 -1.39
CA LYS A 138 -6.36 7.31 -2.26
C LYS A 138 -7.85 7.33 -2.59
N ALA A 139 -8.71 7.67 -1.63
CA ALA A 139 -10.13 7.87 -1.88
C ALA A 139 -10.36 9.01 -2.88
N TYR A 140 -9.70 10.15 -2.69
CA TYR A 140 -9.74 11.26 -3.64
C TYR A 140 -9.22 10.86 -5.03
N ALA A 141 -8.13 10.09 -5.09
CA ALA A 141 -7.57 9.58 -6.34
C ALA A 141 -8.48 8.60 -7.09
N LEU A 142 -9.41 7.91 -6.40
CA LEU A 142 -10.45 7.08 -7.03
C LEU A 142 -11.57 7.93 -7.62
N CYS A 143 -11.90 9.05 -6.99
CA CYS A 143 -12.96 9.95 -7.42
C CYS A 143 -12.55 10.90 -8.55
N THR A 144 -11.26 11.01 -8.86
CA THR A 144 -10.70 11.88 -9.92
C THR A 144 -9.98 11.10 -11.00
#